data_AF-A0A6I9MM54-F1
#
_entry.id   AF-A0A6I9MM54-F1
#
_cell.length_a   1.000
_cell.length_b   1.000
_cell.length_c   1.000
_cell.angle_alpha   90.00
_cell.angle_beta   90.00
_cell.angle_gamma   90.00
#
_symmetry.space_group_name_H-M   'P 1'
#
loop_
_entity.id
_entity.type
_entity.pdbx_description
1 polymer ?
#
loop_
_entity_poly.entity_id
_entity_poly.type
_entity_poly.pdbx_seq_one_letter_code
_entity_poly.pdbx_strand_id
1 'polypeptide(L)'
;MLSSCIDGFIYAWSVHGNGGLLGKFTVDPEEDENVLVGAMATDENDWILITGDSKGKIKVWDIKDYCFYVGQRLQSSGIKISTETKNKFRFLIPKQLQACSLNYIPQKETEVVEGQTISLVPPPLLVTWNSHTEGVSDVLYVDTFQVVVSAGADRDVKAWKLSGDNIGTFGLNLWDKLQEASMVDDQEQEETIEEKPDLTDTTLKRSFIELQ
;
A
#
# COMPACT_ATOMS: atom_id res chain seq x y z
N MET A 1 -8.07 -3.69 -18.40
CA MET A 1 -7.92 -4.67 -17.29
C MET A 1 -6.44 -4.95 -17.10
N LEU A 2 -5.97 -5.08 -15.86
CA LEU A 2 -4.60 -5.43 -15.49
C LEU A 2 -4.60 -6.74 -14.69
N SER A 3 -3.55 -7.55 -14.81
CA SER A 3 -3.36 -8.78 -14.03
C SER A 3 -1.88 -9.03 -13.75
N SER A 4 -1.50 -9.34 -12.51
CA SER A 4 -0.17 -9.84 -12.16
C SER A 4 -0.06 -11.35 -12.43
N CYS A 5 1.18 -11.85 -12.50
CA CYS A 5 1.50 -13.26 -12.70
C CYS A 5 2.75 -13.65 -11.87
N ILE A 6 2.95 -14.95 -11.67
CA ILE A 6 4.08 -15.54 -10.92
C ILE A 6 5.45 -15.36 -11.64
N ASP A 7 5.41 -14.95 -12.90
CA ASP A 7 6.59 -14.66 -13.74
C ASP A 7 7.18 -13.24 -13.52
N GLY A 8 6.64 -12.48 -12.56
CA GLY A 8 7.06 -11.11 -12.24
C GLY A 8 6.44 -10.01 -13.13
N PHE A 9 5.65 -10.39 -14.14
CA PHE A 9 5.02 -9.44 -15.06
C PHE A 9 3.59 -9.04 -14.64
N ILE A 10 3.27 -7.77 -14.91
CA ILE A 10 1.90 -7.26 -14.99
C ILE A 10 1.52 -7.21 -16.48
N TYR A 11 0.36 -7.78 -16.81
CA TYR A 11 -0.20 -7.88 -18.14
C TYR A 11 -1.40 -6.92 -18.30
N ALA A 12 -1.46 -6.21 -19.42
CA ALA A 12 -2.52 -5.26 -19.76
C ALA A 12 -3.41 -5.78 -20.89
N TRP A 13 -4.70 -5.90 -20.63
CA TRP A 13 -5.69 -6.54 -21.51
C TRP A 13 -6.81 -5.59 -21.94
N SER A 14 -7.12 -5.62 -23.23
CA SER A 14 -8.38 -5.09 -23.77
C SER A 14 -9.47 -6.16 -23.62
N VAL A 15 -10.59 -5.80 -22.97
CA VAL A 15 -11.74 -6.69 -22.71
C VAL A 15 -12.88 -6.53 -23.73
N HIS A 16 -12.61 -5.85 -24.84
CA HIS A 16 -13.55 -5.72 -25.96
C HIS A 16 -13.69 -7.06 -26.72
N GLY A 17 -14.73 -7.20 -27.56
CA GLY A 17 -14.97 -8.45 -28.32
C GLY A 17 -13.83 -8.85 -29.27
N ASN A 18 -13.11 -7.86 -29.82
CA ASN A 18 -11.85 -8.05 -30.57
C ASN A 18 -10.65 -7.57 -29.73
N GLY A 19 -10.69 -7.85 -28.43
CA GLY A 19 -9.66 -7.53 -27.45
C GLY A 19 -8.52 -8.55 -27.44
N GLY A 20 -7.74 -8.54 -26.35
CA GLY A 20 -6.53 -9.36 -26.21
C GLY A 20 -5.43 -8.65 -25.44
N LEU A 21 -4.22 -9.23 -25.45
CA LEU A 21 -3.06 -8.71 -24.74
C LEU A 21 -2.49 -7.46 -25.44
N LEU A 22 -2.48 -6.32 -24.75
CA LEU A 22 -1.94 -5.07 -25.27
C LEU A 22 -0.46 -4.86 -24.92
N GLY A 23 -0.02 -5.41 -23.78
CA GLY A 23 1.35 -5.29 -23.30
C GLY A 23 1.58 -5.98 -21.97
N LYS A 24 2.87 -6.10 -21.59
CA LYS A 24 3.31 -6.59 -20.28
C LYS A 24 4.56 -5.83 -19.83
N PHE A 25 4.78 -5.74 -18.52
CA PHE A 25 5.99 -5.13 -17.94
C PHE A 25 6.34 -5.76 -16.59
N THR A 26 7.62 -5.77 -16.21
CA THR A 26 8.06 -6.19 -14.87
C THR A 26 7.96 -5.03 -13.89
N VAL A 27 7.66 -5.34 -12.62
CA VAL A 27 7.67 -4.37 -11.51
C VAL A 27 9.08 -4.08 -11.00
N ASP A 28 10.05 -4.99 -11.16
CA ASP A 28 11.47 -4.73 -10.91
C ASP A 28 12.34 -5.30 -12.04
N PRO A 29 12.93 -4.47 -12.93
CA PRO A 29 13.85 -4.91 -13.96
C PRO A 29 15.32 -4.94 -13.54
N GLU A 30 15.65 -4.43 -12.35
CA GLU A 30 17.04 -4.28 -11.86
C GLU A 30 17.40 -5.24 -10.70
N GLU A 31 16.47 -6.07 -10.21
CA GLU A 31 16.76 -7.09 -9.18
C GLU A 31 16.86 -8.50 -9.79
N ASP A 32 17.93 -9.24 -9.44
CA ASP A 32 18.18 -10.62 -9.89
C ASP A 32 17.21 -11.66 -9.30
N GLU A 33 16.39 -11.29 -8.31
CA GLU A 33 15.39 -12.15 -7.68
C GLU A 33 13.98 -11.88 -8.24
N ASN A 34 13.21 -12.94 -8.49
CA ASN A 34 11.86 -12.83 -9.05
C ASN A 34 10.88 -12.20 -8.03
N VAL A 35 10.73 -10.88 -8.07
CA VAL A 35 9.80 -10.11 -7.24
C VAL A 35 8.35 -10.37 -7.67
N LEU A 36 7.51 -10.83 -6.75
CA LEU A 36 6.11 -11.16 -7.03
C LEU A 36 5.19 -10.00 -6.64
N VAL A 37 4.24 -9.66 -7.52
CA VAL A 37 3.24 -8.61 -7.25
C VAL A 37 2.05 -9.23 -6.50
N GLY A 38 2.05 -9.07 -5.18
CA GLY A 38 1.01 -9.61 -4.30
C GLY A 38 -0.31 -8.85 -4.36
N ALA A 39 -0.26 -7.53 -4.56
CA ALA A 39 -1.45 -6.67 -4.56
C ALA A 39 -1.39 -5.57 -5.63
N MET A 40 -2.55 -5.15 -6.16
CA MET A 40 -2.67 -4.06 -7.12
C MET A 40 -3.95 -3.23 -6.91
N ALA A 41 -3.84 -1.91 -7.01
CA ALA A 41 -4.98 -0.97 -7.01
C ALA A 41 -4.83 0.12 -8.08
N THR A 42 -5.91 0.80 -8.41
CA THR A 42 -5.99 1.90 -9.39
C THR A 42 -6.81 3.05 -8.80
N ASP A 43 -6.74 4.24 -9.41
CA ASP A 43 -7.67 5.34 -9.10
C ASP A 43 -8.95 5.25 -9.93
N GLU A 44 -9.98 6.02 -9.55
CA GLU A 44 -11.29 6.08 -10.24
C GLU A 44 -11.21 6.32 -11.78
N ASN A 45 -10.08 6.83 -12.29
CA ASN A 45 -9.89 7.19 -13.71
C ASN A 45 -8.95 6.24 -14.51
N ASP A 46 -8.38 5.19 -13.90
CA ASP A 46 -7.29 4.39 -14.48
C ASP A 46 -6.07 5.23 -14.92
N TRP A 47 -5.67 6.24 -14.12
CA TRP A 47 -4.49 7.08 -14.39
C TRP A 47 -3.25 6.65 -13.63
N ILE A 48 -3.40 6.08 -12.43
CA ILE A 48 -2.31 5.45 -11.67
C ILE A 48 -2.59 4.00 -11.35
N LEU A 49 -1.53 3.19 -11.37
CA LEU A 49 -1.49 1.86 -10.81
C LEU A 49 -0.62 1.89 -9.56
N ILE A 50 -1.08 1.28 -8.48
CA ILE A 50 -0.32 1.04 -7.26
C ILE A 50 -0.07 -0.47 -7.17
N THR A 51 1.18 -0.88 -6.98
CA THR A 51 1.59 -2.29 -6.88
C THR A 51 2.29 -2.54 -5.55
N GLY A 52 1.80 -3.50 -4.77
CA GLY A 52 2.48 -4.02 -3.59
C GLY A 52 3.21 -5.33 -3.90
N ASP A 53 4.45 -5.48 -3.46
CA ASP A 53 5.30 -6.62 -3.81
C ASP A 53 5.67 -7.54 -2.62
N SER A 54 6.20 -8.72 -2.96
CA SER A 54 6.63 -9.75 -2.00
C SER A 54 7.82 -9.37 -1.11
N LYS A 55 8.46 -8.22 -1.36
CA LYS A 55 9.54 -7.64 -0.54
C LYS A 55 9.04 -6.48 0.33
N GLY A 56 7.74 -6.23 0.36
CA GLY A 56 7.13 -5.18 1.19
C GLY A 56 7.21 -3.78 0.60
N LYS A 57 7.68 -3.62 -0.66
CA LYS A 57 7.69 -2.32 -1.34
C LYS A 57 6.30 -2.01 -1.90
N ILE A 58 6.01 -0.72 -2.02
CA ILE A 58 4.93 -0.21 -2.86
C ILE A 58 5.54 0.66 -3.96
N LYS A 59 5.03 0.51 -5.18
CA LYS A 59 5.37 1.32 -6.35
C LYS A 59 4.12 1.93 -6.95
N VAL A 60 4.22 3.17 -7.45
CA VAL A 60 3.12 3.88 -8.14
C VAL A 60 3.54 4.22 -9.56
N TRP A 61 2.70 3.92 -10.54
CA TRP A 61 2.99 4.00 -11.97
C TRP A 61 1.99 4.90 -12.70
N ASP A 62 2.44 5.65 -13.70
CA ASP A 62 1.61 6.50 -14.57
C ASP A 62 1.02 5.67 -15.73
N ILE A 63 -0.17 5.09 -15.53
CA ILE A 63 -0.80 4.20 -16.52
C ILE A 63 -1.78 4.91 -17.47
N LYS A 64 -2.08 6.20 -17.25
CA LYS A 64 -3.09 6.98 -18.00
C LYS A 64 -3.06 6.77 -19.52
N ASP A 65 -1.86 6.76 -20.11
CA ASP A 65 -1.65 6.61 -21.56
C ASP A 65 -1.01 5.25 -21.93
N TYR A 66 -0.90 4.32 -20.97
CA TYR A 66 -0.27 3.01 -21.15
C TYR A 66 -1.09 2.12 -22.10
N CYS A 67 -0.41 1.46 -23.04
CA CYS A 67 -1.00 0.62 -24.10
C CYS A 67 -2.05 1.29 -25.03
N PHE A 68 -2.43 2.55 -24.80
CA PHE A 68 -3.51 3.26 -25.50
C PHE A 68 -3.32 3.28 -27.03
N TYR A 69 -2.11 3.58 -27.49
CA TYR A 69 -1.76 3.61 -28.91
C TYR A 69 -1.68 2.23 -29.58
N VAL A 70 -1.47 1.16 -28.82
CA VAL A 70 -1.54 -0.22 -29.33
C VAL A 70 -2.99 -0.56 -29.69
N GLY A 71 -3.94 -0.22 -28.81
CA GLY A 71 -5.38 -0.37 -29.06
C GLY A 71 -5.88 0.48 -30.24
N GLN A 72 -5.45 1.74 -30.35
CA GLN A 72 -5.90 2.63 -31.45
C GLN A 72 -5.43 2.17 -32.84
N ARG A 73 -4.33 1.42 -32.95
CA ARG A 73 -3.85 0.90 -34.24
C ARG A 73 -4.83 -0.10 -34.89
N LEU A 74 -5.77 -0.65 -34.12
CA LEU A 74 -6.87 -1.49 -34.59
C LEU A 74 -8.17 -0.71 -34.89
N GLN A 75 -8.24 0.59 -34.57
CA GLN A 75 -9.45 1.42 -34.72
C GLN A 75 -9.14 2.78 -35.37
N SER A 76 -8.65 2.75 -36.60
CA SER A 76 -8.19 3.92 -37.36
C SER A 76 -9.33 4.75 -38.00
N SER A 77 -10.17 5.38 -37.18
CA SER A 77 -11.18 6.34 -37.65
C SER A 77 -11.53 7.48 -36.67
N GLY A 78 -10.61 8.45 -36.55
CA GLY A 78 -10.99 9.87 -36.43
C GLY A 78 -11.38 10.44 -35.05
N ILE A 79 -11.11 9.77 -33.94
CA ILE A 79 -11.36 10.34 -32.60
C ILE A 79 -10.29 11.40 -32.28
N LYS A 80 -10.73 12.62 -31.90
CA LYS A 80 -9.82 13.71 -31.50
C LYS A 80 -9.09 13.39 -30.20
N ILE A 81 -7.78 13.60 -30.22
CA ILE A 81 -6.88 13.33 -29.09
C ILE A 81 -7.02 14.44 -28.03
N SER A 82 -7.39 14.08 -26.79
CA SER A 82 -7.48 14.99 -25.64
C SER A 82 -6.25 14.92 -24.73
N THR A 83 -5.05 15.17 -25.29
CA THR A 83 -3.76 14.93 -24.61
C THR A 83 -3.26 16.02 -23.66
N GLU A 84 -3.95 17.15 -23.54
CA GLU A 84 -3.42 18.31 -22.80
C GLU A 84 -3.48 18.16 -21.27
N THR A 85 -4.39 17.34 -20.74
CA THR A 85 -4.48 17.08 -19.29
C THR A 85 -3.39 16.10 -18.83
N LYS A 86 -2.23 16.65 -18.46
CA LYS A 86 -1.16 15.92 -17.77
C LYS A 86 -1.68 15.26 -16.48
N ASN A 87 -1.29 14.01 -16.22
CA ASN A 87 -1.73 13.23 -15.06
C ASN A 87 -1.57 14.02 -13.73
N LYS A 88 -2.70 14.17 -12.99
CA LYS A 88 -2.83 14.94 -11.74
C LYS A 88 -1.87 14.47 -10.65
N PHE A 89 -1.61 13.17 -10.56
CA PHE A 89 -0.82 12.56 -9.49
C PHE A 89 0.68 12.89 -9.59
N ARG A 90 1.19 13.23 -10.79
CA ARG A 90 2.58 13.67 -11.01
C ARG A 90 2.98 14.95 -10.28
N PHE A 91 2.01 15.69 -9.74
CA PHE A 91 2.24 16.92 -8.97
C PHE A 91 2.20 16.68 -7.45
N LEU A 92 1.64 15.55 -6.99
CA LEU A 92 1.60 15.17 -5.57
C LEU A 92 2.91 14.51 -5.10
N ILE A 93 3.67 13.94 -6.05
CA ILE A 93 4.95 13.28 -5.80
C ILE A 93 6.08 14.29 -6.01
N PRO A 94 6.88 14.65 -4.98
CA PRO A 94 8.00 15.58 -5.11
C PRO A 94 8.98 15.16 -6.19
N LYS A 95 9.50 16.11 -6.99
CA LYS A 95 10.42 15.82 -8.12
C LYS A 95 11.69 15.06 -7.70
N GLN A 96 12.09 15.18 -6.44
CA GLN A 96 13.23 14.49 -5.83
C GLN A 96 12.95 13.00 -5.54
N LEU A 97 11.67 12.64 -5.39
CA LEU A 97 11.19 11.26 -5.21
C LEU A 97 10.63 10.67 -6.51
N GLN A 98 10.50 11.48 -7.58
CA GLN A 98 10.13 10.97 -8.90
C GLN A 98 11.24 10.06 -9.40
N ALA A 99 10.94 8.77 -9.49
CA ALA A 99 11.90 7.75 -9.91
C ALA A 99 12.31 7.98 -11.36
N CYS A 100 13.45 8.65 -11.56
CA CYS A 100 14.03 8.88 -12.87
C CYS A 100 14.27 7.53 -13.56
N SER A 101 13.38 7.16 -14.49
CA SER A 101 13.45 5.95 -15.33
C SER A 101 14.54 6.09 -16.41
N LEU A 102 15.75 6.44 -15.98
CA LEU A 102 16.86 6.90 -16.82
C LEU A 102 17.75 5.76 -17.33
N ASN A 103 17.66 4.57 -16.73
CA ASN A 103 18.55 3.44 -16.98
C ASN A 103 17.87 2.26 -17.70
N TYR A 104 16.57 2.02 -17.48
CA TYR A 104 15.87 0.93 -18.16
C TYR A 104 15.43 1.31 -19.58
N ILE A 105 16.34 1.08 -20.54
CA ILE A 105 16.00 1.05 -21.97
C ILE A 105 15.65 -0.41 -22.31
N PRO A 106 14.39 -0.73 -22.70
CA PRO A 106 14.04 -2.08 -23.11
C PRO A 106 14.85 -2.50 -24.34
N GLN A 107 15.55 -3.65 -24.29
CA GLN A 107 16.25 -4.20 -25.46
C GLN A 107 15.29 -4.54 -26.62
N LYS A 108 13.99 -4.65 -26.30
CA LYS A 108 12.90 -5.01 -27.21
C LYS A 108 11.65 -4.26 -26.72
N GLU A 109 11.17 -3.29 -27.48
CA GLU A 109 9.99 -2.49 -27.11
C GLU A 109 8.65 -3.19 -27.37
N THR A 110 8.63 -4.16 -28.31
CA THR A 110 7.40 -4.89 -28.70
C THR A 110 7.66 -6.37 -28.95
N GLU A 111 6.65 -7.19 -28.70
CA GLU A 111 6.66 -8.64 -28.92
C GLU A 111 5.42 -9.07 -29.70
N VAL A 112 5.51 -10.16 -30.47
CA VAL A 112 4.35 -10.76 -31.14
C VAL A 112 3.94 -12.01 -30.38
N VAL A 113 2.72 -12.00 -29.84
CA VAL A 113 2.11 -13.13 -29.11
C VAL A 113 0.83 -13.51 -29.84
N GLU A 114 0.70 -14.77 -30.25
CA GLU A 114 -0.46 -15.30 -30.98
C GLU A 114 -0.84 -14.50 -32.26
N GLY A 115 0.12 -13.78 -32.85
CA GLY A 115 -0.06 -12.91 -34.02
C GLY A 115 -0.39 -11.46 -33.70
N GLN A 116 -0.64 -11.12 -32.43
CA GLN A 116 -0.88 -9.75 -31.95
C GLN A 116 0.42 -9.12 -31.44
N THR A 117 0.69 -7.87 -31.83
CA THR A 117 1.83 -7.09 -31.32
C THR A 117 1.49 -6.45 -29.98
N ILE A 118 2.30 -6.72 -28.96
CA ILE A 118 2.15 -6.24 -27.58
C ILE A 118 3.30 -5.29 -27.22
N SER A 119 3.06 -4.34 -26.31
CA SER A 119 4.10 -3.48 -25.73
C SER A 119 4.89 -4.20 -24.63
N LEU A 120 6.21 -4.03 -24.61
CA LEU A 120 7.10 -4.41 -23.50
C LEU A 120 7.67 -3.19 -22.74
N VAL A 121 7.41 -1.98 -23.23
CA VAL A 121 7.81 -0.74 -22.54
C VAL A 121 6.98 -0.60 -21.24
N PRO A 122 7.57 -0.38 -20.06
CA PRO A 122 6.82 -0.15 -18.83
C PRO A 122 6.11 1.22 -18.82
N PRO A 123 4.99 1.38 -18.08
CA PRO A 123 4.48 2.70 -17.74
C PRO A 123 5.52 3.49 -16.91
N PRO A 124 5.57 4.83 -16.99
CA PRO A 124 6.51 5.61 -16.19
C PRO A 124 6.32 5.40 -14.68
N LEU A 125 7.34 4.87 -14.01
CA LEU A 125 7.38 4.75 -12.56
C LEU A 125 7.38 6.17 -11.95
N LEU A 126 6.45 6.43 -11.03
CA LEU A 126 6.33 7.71 -10.33
C LEU A 126 7.08 7.72 -9.01
N VAL A 127 6.96 6.69 -8.18
CA VAL A 127 7.68 6.56 -6.90
C VAL A 127 7.72 5.11 -6.43
N THR A 128 8.70 4.79 -5.57
CA THR A 128 8.82 3.53 -4.82
C THR A 128 9.09 3.86 -3.36
N TRP A 129 8.47 3.15 -2.42
CA TRP A 129 8.86 3.17 -1.00
C TRP A 129 8.78 1.78 -0.36
N ASN A 130 9.53 1.56 0.72
CA ASN A 130 9.39 0.38 1.56
C ASN A 130 8.19 0.60 2.51
N SER A 131 7.17 -0.25 2.42
CA SER A 131 5.94 -0.11 3.18
C SER A 131 5.89 -1.07 4.38
N HIS A 132 6.20 -2.34 4.13
CA HIS A 132 6.13 -3.44 5.09
C HIS A 132 7.50 -4.12 5.24
N THR A 133 7.73 -4.84 6.34
CA THR A 133 8.96 -5.64 6.52
C THR A 133 8.86 -7.04 5.90
N GLU A 134 7.65 -7.43 5.49
CA GLU A 134 7.36 -8.64 4.72
C GLU A 134 6.45 -8.27 3.53
N GLY A 135 6.09 -9.24 2.68
CA GLY A 135 5.31 -8.99 1.47
C GLY A 135 3.99 -8.27 1.71
N VAL A 136 3.66 -7.34 0.80
CA VAL A 136 2.36 -6.64 0.77
C VAL A 136 1.27 -7.62 0.34
N SER A 137 0.26 -7.82 1.18
CA SER A 137 -0.84 -8.76 0.95
C SER A 137 -2.07 -8.11 0.34
N ASP A 138 -2.30 -6.82 0.57
CA ASP A 138 -3.35 -6.03 -0.07
C ASP A 138 -2.96 -4.55 -0.17
N VAL A 139 -3.51 -3.83 -1.14
CA VAL A 139 -3.33 -2.38 -1.32
C VAL A 139 -4.60 -1.75 -1.87
N LEU A 140 -4.97 -0.58 -1.34
CA LEU A 140 -6.13 0.21 -1.74
C LEU A 140 -5.72 1.66 -1.94
N TYR A 141 -6.26 2.30 -2.96
CA TYR A 141 -6.22 3.75 -3.10
C TYR A 141 -7.58 4.36 -2.75
N VAL A 142 -7.57 5.52 -2.10
CA VAL A 142 -8.78 6.22 -1.65
C VAL A 142 -8.77 7.66 -2.19
N ASP A 143 -9.31 7.84 -3.41
CA ASP A 143 -9.34 9.11 -4.15
C ASP A 143 -9.77 10.33 -3.32
N THR A 144 -10.85 10.20 -2.54
CA THR A 144 -11.42 11.26 -1.70
C THR A 144 -10.41 11.88 -0.71
N PHE A 145 -9.43 11.11 -0.25
CA PHE A 145 -8.42 11.55 0.71
C PHE A 145 -6.99 11.54 0.13
N GLN A 146 -6.81 11.03 -1.08
CA GLN A 146 -5.51 10.82 -1.75
C GLN A 146 -4.54 9.95 -0.93
N VAL A 147 -5.09 8.98 -0.20
CA VAL A 147 -4.39 8.06 0.69
C VAL A 147 -4.22 6.70 0.03
N VAL A 148 -3.04 6.11 0.20
CA VAL A 148 -2.79 4.69 -0.06
C VAL A 148 -2.91 3.96 1.28
N VAL A 149 -3.69 2.88 1.32
CA VAL A 149 -3.75 1.95 2.46
C VAL A 149 -3.15 0.62 2.02
N SER A 150 -2.35 -0.01 2.86
CA SER A 150 -1.70 -1.28 2.55
C SER A 150 -1.72 -2.24 3.73
N ALA A 151 -1.87 -3.53 3.47
CA ALA A 151 -1.71 -4.60 4.46
C ALA A 151 -0.46 -5.43 4.13
N GLY A 152 0.24 -5.91 5.16
CA GLY A 152 1.42 -6.75 4.99
C GLY A 152 1.33 -8.06 5.79
N ALA A 153 2.14 -9.03 5.39
CA ALA A 153 2.36 -10.26 6.17
C ALA A 153 3.00 -9.99 7.55
N ASP A 154 3.64 -8.81 7.72
CA ASP A 154 4.16 -8.31 9.00
C ASP A 154 3.09 -8.08 10.08
N ARG A 155 1.80 -8.15 9.72
CA ARG A 155 0.59 -7.95 10.54
C ARG A 155 0.28 -6.50 10.90
N ASP A 156 0.86 -5.57 10.15
CA ASP A 156 0.47 -4.16 10.15
C ASP A 156 -0.42 -3.84 8.94
N VAL A 157 -1.42 -2.97 9.14
CA VAL A 157 -2.03 -2.16 8.07
C VAL A 157 -1.44 -0.76 8.17
N LYS A 158 -1.09 -0.12 7.06
CA LYS A 158 -0.41 1.18 7.04
C LYS A 158 -1.10 2.14 6.09
N ALA A 159 -1.12 3.42 6.44
CA ALA A 159 -1.66 4.48 5.61
C ALA A 159 -0.55 5.45 5.17
N TRP A 160 -0.60 5.89 3.92
CA TRP A 160 0.45 6.68 3.26
C TRP A 160 -0.15 7.77 2.40
N LYS A 161 0.61 8.85 2.19
CA LYS A 161 0.40 9.73 1.04
C LYS A 161 0.97 9.08 -0.21
N LEU A 162 0.52 9.50 -1.39
CA LEU A 162 1.14 9.11 -2.68
C LEU A 162 2.63 9.47 -2.81
N SER A 163 3.18 10.34 -1.96
CA SER A 163 4.62 10.63 -1.86
C SER A 163 5.45 9.53 -1.20
N GLY A 164 4.81 8.54 -0.56
CA GLY A 164 5.47 7.56 0.33
C GLY A 164 5.62 8.03 1.78
N ASP A 165 5.12 9.23 2.14
CA ASP A 165 5.07 9.68 3.54
C ASP A 165 4.11 8.80 4.34
N ASN A 166 4.56 8.20 5.46
CA ASN A 166 3.65 7.48 6.36
C ASN A 166 2.70 8.46 7.07
N ILE A 167 1.41 8.11 7.10
CA ILE A 167 0.35 8.80 7.85
C ILE A 167 0.11 8.06 9.17
N GLY A 168 0.21 6.73 9.17
CA GLY A 168 0.10 5.91 10.37
C GLY A 168 0.29 4.42 10.13
N THR A 169 0.28 3.67 11.23
CA THR A 169 0.29 2.20 11.28
C THR A 169 -0.82 1.73 12.23
N PHE A 170 -1.60 0.75 11.78
CA PHE A 170 -2.73 0.11 12.45
C PHE A 170 -2.47 -1.40 12.48
N GLY A 171 -1.82 -1.88 13.53
CA GLY A 171 -1.45 -3.29 13.69
C GLY A 171 -1.24 -3.63 15.17
N LEU A 172 -1.03 -4.91 15.49
CA LEU A 172 -1.21 -5.49 16.83
C LEU A 172 -0.59 -4.64 17.98
N ASN A 173 0.63 -4.14 17.79
CA ASN A 173 1.36 -3.28 18.75
C ASN A 173 0.64 -1.96 19.15
N LEU A 174 -0.42 -1.58 18.42
CA LEU A 174 -1.30 -0.45 18.71
C LEU A 174 -2.60 -0.90 19.41
N TRP A 175 -3.11 -2.10 19.09
CA TRP A 175 -4.33 -2.67 19.67
C TRP A 175 -4.08 -3.15 21.11
N ASP A 176 -2.89 -3.66 21.41
CA ASP A 176 -2.45 -4.00 22.78
C ASP A 176 -2.45 -2.77 23.72
N LYS A 177 -2.44 -1.55 23.17
CA LYS A 177 -2.52 -0.29 23.93
C LYS A 177 -3.95 0.23 24.09
N LEU A 178 -4.93 -0.43 23.49
CA LEU A 178 -6.35 -0.11 23.56
C LEU A 178 -7.11 -1.13 24.44
N GLN A 179 -6.42 -1.67 25.46
CA GLN A 179 -7.06 -2.42 26.55
C GLN A 179 -8.26 -1.63 27.10
N GLU A 180 -9.36 -2.33 27.36
CA GLU A 180 -10.66 -1.71 27.60
C GLU A 180 -10.64 -0.73 28.77
N ALA A 181 -11.41 0.36 28.63
CA ALA A 181 -11.74 1.21 29.77
C ALA A 181 -12.52 0.35 30.77
N SER A 182 -11.86 -0.04 31.87
CA SER A 182 -12.42 -0.94 32.88
C SER A 182 -13.75 -0.39 33.40
N MET A 183 -14.84 -1.09 33.12
CA MET A 183 -16.11 -0.89 33.82
C MET A 183 -15.82 -1.07 35.31
N VAL A 184 -15.98 0.01 36.09
CA VAL A 184 -15.93 -0.08 37.55
C VAL A 184 -17.25 -0.71 37.97
N ASP A 185 -17.18 -1.93 38.49
CA ASP A 185 -18.32 -2.62 39.07
C ASP A 185 -18.65 -1.90 40.40
N ASP A 186 -19.62 -0.98 40.36
CA ASP A 186 -20.18 -0.29 41.53
C ASP A 186 -20.98 -1.31 42.38
N GLN A 187 -20.28 -2.22 43.06
CA GLN A 187 -20.91 -3.17 43.99
C GLN A 187 -21.28 -2.48 45.31
N GLU A 188 -22.44 -2.88 45.83
CA GLU A 188 -23.27 -2.07 46.73
C GLU A 188 -22.76 -2.02 48.18
N GLN A 189 -23.22 -1.00 48.91
CA GLN A 189 -23.02 -0.90 50.35
C GLN A 189 -24.04 -1.77 51.09
N GLU A 190 -23.59 -2.74 51.88
CA GLU A 190 -24.37 -3.29 53.00
C GLU A 190 -23.66 -3.00 54.34
N GLU A 191 -24.33 -2.27 55.22
CA GLU A 191 -23.93 -2.08 56.62
C GLU A 191 -24.43 -3.24 57.49
N THR A 192 -23.68 -3.66 58.51
CA THR A 192 -24.21 -4.49 59.63
C THR A 192 -23.41 -4.22 60.92
N ILE A 193 -24.10 -4.23 62.07
CA ILE A 193 -23.67 -3.71 63.39
C ILE A 193 -24.19 -4.67 64.50
N GLU A 194 -23.57 -4.88 65.66
CA GLU A 194 -22.36 -4.29 66.27
C GLU A 194 -21.16 -5.28 66.14
N GLU A 195 -20.35 -5.76 67.11
CA GLU A 195 -20.21 -5.61 68.58
C GLU A 195 -18.71 -5.73 68.99
N LYS A 196 -18.42 -5.51 70.28
CA LYS A 196 -17.12 -5.67 70.96
C LYS A 196 -17.39 -6.20 72.40
N PRO A 197 -16.42 -6.71 73.20
CA PRO A 197 -15.02 -6.25 73.38
C PRO A 197 -14.00 -7.43 73.28
N ASP A 198 -12.73 -7.41 73.71
CA ASP A 198 -12.03 -6.59 74.72
C ASP A 198 -10.47 -6.50 74.54
N LEU A 199 -9.81 -5.81 75.50
CA LEU A 199 -8.38 -5.53 75.77
C LEU A 199 -7.34 -6.63 75.39
N THR A 200 -6.03 -6.35 75.16
CA THR A 200 -5.10 -5.43 75.87
C THR A 200 -3.94 -4.81 75.03
N ASP A 201 -3.69 -3.50 75.22
CA ASP A 201 -2.42 -2.76 75.46
C ASP A 201 -1.06 -3.00 74.69
N THR A 202 -0.17 -2.01 74.81
CA THR A 202 1.32 -1.97 74.66
C THR A 202 2.03 -1.62 73.32
N THR A 203 2.00 -0.32 72.98
CA THR A 203 3.15 0.62 73.11
C THR A 203 4.52 0.37 72.40
N LEU A 204 4.86 1.30 71.46
CA LEU A 204 6.22 1.68 70.95
C LEU A 204 6.98 0.65 70.08
N LYS A 205 8.02 0.99 69.27
CA LYS A 205 8.87 2.21 69.18
C LYS A 205 9.38 2.52 67.73
N ARG A 206 10.10 3.64 67.57
CA ARG A 206 10.62 4.23 66.31
C ARG A 206 11.83 3.52 65.67
N SER A 207 12.03 3.87 64.38
CA SER A 207 13.29 4.19 63.66
C SER A 207 14.31 3.09 63.33
N PHE A 208 14.70 3.06 62.04
CA PHE A 208 16.02 3.57 61.62
C PHE A 208 15.94 4.28 60.26
N ILE A 209 16.95 5.10 59.92
CA ILE A 209 17.12 5.83 58.64
C ILE A 209 18.59 5.58 58.19
N GLU A 210 18.96 6.02 56.98
CA GLU A 210 20.31 6.13 56.44
C GLU A 210 20.88 4.86 55.75
N LEU A 211 21.66 4.97 54.66
CA LEU A 211 22.16 6.17 53.94
C LEU A 211 22.28 5.93 52.42
N GLN A 212 22.10 7.03 51.67
CA GLN A 212 22.58 7.41 50.33
C GLN A 212 23.32 6.36 49.47
#